data_AF-A0A256Y455-F1
#
_entry.id   AF-A0A256Y455-F1
#
_cell.length_a   1.000
_cell.length_b   1.000
_cell.length_c   1.000
_cell.angle_alpha   90.00
_cell.angle_beta   90.00
_cell.angle_gamma   90.00
#
_symmetry.space_group_name_H-M   'P 1'
#
loop_
_entity.id
_entity.type
_entity.pdbx_description
1 polymer ?
#
loop_
_entity_poly.entity_id
_entity_poly.type
_entity_poly.pdbx_seq_one_letter_code
_entity_poly.pdbx_strand_id
1 'polypeptide(L)'
;MINKEYIILLIIFGMLFFSFCGETGNYSDNYICKDDSDCQINGCSGEICQSKRITGVGTTCVYRKEYDCLKHSSCKCINEMCQWEQINTT
;
A
#
# COMPACT_ATOMS: atom_id res chain seq x y z
N MET A 1 -19.50 -1.00 48.61
CA MET A 1 -18.43 0.01 48.73
C MET A 1 -17.20 -0.53 48.03
N ILE A 2 -16.89 -0.02 46.84
CA ILE A 2 -15.69 -0.44 46.10
C ILE A 2 -14.48 0.19 46.80
N ASN A 3 -13.48 -0.62 47.12
CA ASN A 3 -12.28 -0.14 47.80
C ASN A 3 -11.48 0.76 46.84
N LYS A 4 -11.04 1.93 47.31
CA LYS A 4 -10.31 2.93 46.51
C LYS A 4 -9.04 2.34 45.87
N GLU A 5 -8.40 1.38 46.54
CA GLU A 5 -7.22 0.67 46.03
C GLU A 5 -7.56 -0.20 44.80
N TYR A 6 -8.77 -0.74 44.73
CA TYR A 6 -9.23 -1.58 43.62
C TYR A 6 -9.54 -0.74 42.37
N ILE A 7 -9.98 0.51 42.57
CA ILE A 7 -10.22 1.46 41.47
C ILE A 7 -8.92 1.80 40.76
N ILE A 8 -7.83 1.97 41.51
CA ILE A 8 -6.50 2.27 40.97
C ILE A 8 -5.99 1.08 40.12
N LEU A 9 -6.18 -0.15 40.62
CA LEU A 9 -5.76 -1.36 39.90
C LEU A 9 -6.53 -1.57 38.59
N LEU A 10 -7.84 -1.28 38.57
CA LEU A 10 -8.65 -1.38 37.35
C LEU A 10 -8.24 -0.36 36.27
N ILE A 11 -7.84 0.85 36.69
CA ILE A 11 -7.35 1.90 35.79
C ILE A 11 -5.99 1.52 35.19
N ILE A 12 -5.08 0.96 35.98
CA ILE A 12 -3.76 0.51 35.50
C ILE A 12 -3.91 -0.68 34.54
N PHE A 13 -4.75 -1.65 34.87
CA PHE A 13 -5.02 -2.81 34.02
C PHE A 13 -5.68 -2.40 32.69
N GLY A 14 -6.60 -1.42 32.72
CA GLY A 14 -7.20 -0.84 31.52
C GLY A 14 -6.19 -0.15 30.60
N MET A 15 -5.32 0.70 31.14
CA MET A 15 -4.30 1.41 30.35
C MET A 15 -3.26 0.47 29.69
N LEU A 16 -2.91 -0.62 30.36
CA LEU A 16 -2.03 -1.65 29.79
C LEU A 16 -2.71 -2.43 28.65
N PHE A 17 -4.04 -2.58 28.70
CA PHE A 17 -4.80 -3.25 27.64
C PHE A 17 -4.96 -2.40 26.37
N PHE A 18 -5.06 -1.07 26.49
CA PHE A 18 -5.23 -0.17 25.34
C PHE A 18 -3.95 0.09 24.55
N SER A 19 -2.78 -0.27 25.07
CA SER A 19 -1.50 0.00 24.41
C SER A 19 -1.08 -1.06 23.38
N PHE A 20 -1.92 -2.05 23.07
CA PHE A 20 -1.56 -3.18 22.19
C PHE A 20 -2.19 -3.18 20.79
N CYS A 21 -2.74 -2.05 20.31
CA CYS A 21 -3.08 -1.92 18.90
C CYS A 21 -2.83 -0.48 18.43
N GLY A 22 -1.73 -0.28 17.71
CA GLY A 22 -1.42 1.02 17.14
C GLY A 22 -0.02 1.15 16.57
N GLU A 23 0.42 0.25 15.69
CA GLU A 23 1.45 0.65 14.72
C GLU A 23 0.78 1.61 13.73
N THR A 24 0.89 2.91 13.98
CA THR A 24 0.56 3.94 12.99
C THR A 24 1.68 3.99 11.95
N GLY A 25 1.85 2.92 11.17
CA GLY A 25 2.59 3.01 9.92
C GLY A 25 1.76 3.82 8.94
N ASN A 26 2.28 4.94 8.44
CA ASN A 26 1.66 5.73 7.38
C ASN A 26 1.68 4.93 6.05
N TYR A 27 0.77 3.95 5.92
CA TYR A 27 0.60 3.14 4.72
C TYR A 27 0.29 4.01 3.48
N SER A 28 -0.39 5.14 3.70
CA SER A 28 -0.79 6.08 2.66
C SER A 28 0.40 6.71 1.92
N ASP A 29 1.50 7.02 2.61
CA ASP A 29 2.63 7.74 2.02
C ASP A 29 3.42 6.89 1.01
N ASN A 30 3.33 5.57 1.13
CA ASN A 30 3.99 4.64 0.21
C ASN A 30 3.25 4.51 -1.12
N TYR A 31 1.95 4.84 -1.16
CA TYR A 31 1.15 4.74 -2.38
C TYR A 31 1.29 5.97 -3.29
N ILE A 32 1.63 7.12 -2.71
CA ILE A 32 1.69 8.40 -3.39
C ILE A 32 2.97 8.54 -4.24
N CYS A 33 2.81 8.94 -5.50
CA CYS A 33 3.90 9.32 -6.40
C CYS A 33 3.92 10.85 -6.62
N LYS A 34 5.11 11.40 -6.89
CA LYS A 34 5.28 12.82 -7.27
C LYS A 34 5.51 12.99 -8.76
N ASP A 35 6.21 12.05 -9.38
CA ASP A 35 6.51 12.03 -10.80
C ASP A 35 6.62 10.58 -11.32
N ASP A 36 6.69 10.40 -12.63
CA ASP A 36 6.72 9.08 -13.27
C ASP A 36 7.88 8.20 -12.79
N SER A 37 8.98 8.81 -12.32
CA SER A 37 10.13 8.06 -11.81
C SER A 37 9.89 7.42 -10.44
N ASP A 38 8.85 7.84 -9.71
CA ASP A 38 8.40 7.17 -8.48
C ASP A 38 7.63 5.87 -8.78
N CYS A 39 7.23 5.62 -10.04
CA CYS A 39 6.45 4.45 -10.44
C CYS A 39 7.32 3.33 -11.00
N GLN A 40 6.86 2.09 -10.82
CA GLN A 40 7.50 0.89 -11.33
C GLN A 40 6.47 -0.12 -11.83
N ILE A 41 6.88 -0.90 -12.82
CA ILE A 41 6.17 -2.09 -13.27
C ILE A 41 6.65 -3.27 -12.42
N ASN A 42 5.71 -4.02 -11.85
CA ASN A 42 5.95 -5.20 -11.02
C ASN A 42 4.92 -6.29 -11.37
N GLY A 43 4.93 -7.40 -10.63
CA GLY A 43 4.11 -8.58 -10.92
C GLY A 43 4.83 -9.54 -11.86
N CYS A 44 4.48 -10.82 -11.78
CA CYS A 44 5.20 -11.88 -12.48
C CYS A 44 5.12 -11.76 -14.02
N SER A 45 4.04 -11.18 -14.54
CA SER A 45 3.84 -10.90 -15.97
C SER A 45 3.96 -9.39 -16.29
N GLY A 46 4.45 -8.57 -15.35
CA GLY A 46 4.50 -7.11 -15.51
C GLY A 46 3.12 -6.44 -15.45
N GLU A 47 2.16 -7.07 -14.79
CA GLU A 47 0.75 -6.65 -14.76
C GLU A 47 0.44 -5.54 -13.74
N ILE A 48 1.36 -5.24 -12.83
CA ILE A 48 1.17 -4.24 -11.77
C ILE A 48 1.93 -2.96 -12.09
N CYS A 49 1.23 -1.83 -12.08
CA CYS A 49 1.81 -0.50 -12.01
C CYS A 49 1.64 0.02 -10.58
N GLN A 50 2.74 0.33 -9.89
CA GLN A 50 2.72 0.72 -8.48
C GLN A 50 3.86 1.67 -8.13
N SER A 51 3.78 2.28 -6.94
CA SER A 51 4.88 3.08 -6.39
C SER A 51 6.10 2.21 -6.05
N LYS A 52 7.29 2.79 -6.23
CA LYS A 52 8.58 2.20 -5.82
C LYS A 52 8.71 1.99 -4.32
N ARG A 53 7.95 2.76 -3.53
CA ARG A 53 7.95 2.66 -2.06
C ARG A 53 7.13 1.48 -1.55
N ILE A 54 6.33 0.86 -2.41
CA ILE A 54 5.59 -0.35 -2.07
C ILE A 54 6.48 -1.57 -2.28
N THR A 55 6.84 -2.22 -1.18
CA THR A 55 7.66 -3.44 -1.16
C THR A 55 6.81 -4.68 -0.84
N GLY A 56 7.24 -5.86 -1.30
CA GLY A 56 6.62 -7.14 -0.91
C GLY A 56 5.33 -7.50 -1.65
N VAL A 57 4.99 -6.78 -2.73
CA VAL A 57 3.87 -7.16 -3.59
C VAL A 57 4.29 -8.35 -4.46
N GLY A 58 3.70 -9.50 -4.16
CA GLY A 58 3.80 -10.71 -4.97
C GLY A 58 2.47 -11.05 -5.61
N THR A 59 2.47 -11.32 -6.91
CA THR A 59 1.31 -11.88 -7.62
C THR A 59 1.48 -13.38 -7.82
N THR A 60 0.36 -14.10 -7.92
CA THR A 60 0.41 -15.45 -8.46
C THR A 60 0.95 -15.38 -9.89
N CYS A 61 1.97 -16.15 -10.21
CA CYS A 61 2.53 -16.24 -11.56
C CYS A 61 1.54 -16.92 -12.51
N VAL A 62 0.62 -16.12 -13.04
CA VAL A 62 -0.33 -16.51 -14.08
C VAL A 62 -0.07 -15.62 -15.28
N TYR A 63 0.30 -16.24 -16.39
CA TYR A 63 0.37 -15.54 -17.66
C TYR A 63 -1.01 -15.55 -18.34
N ARG A 64 -1.44 -14.38 -18.82
CA ARG A 64 -2.66 -14.19 -19.62
C ARG A 64 -2.33 -13.36 -20.85
N LYS A 65 -2.94 -13.69 -22.00
CA LYS A 65 -2.65 -13.02 -23.28
C LYS A 65 -2.94 -11.52 -23.23
N GLU A 66 -3.90 -11.12 -22.41
CA GLU A 66 -4.31 -9.73 -22.22
C GLU A 66 -3.20 -8.87 -21.62
N TYR A 67 -2.24 -9.47 -20.89
CA TYR A 67 -1.08 -8.72 -20.38
C TYR A 67 -0.13 -8.28 -21.50
N ASP A 68 -0.14 -8.93 -22.67
CA ASP A 68 0.61 -8.45 -23.83
C ASP A 68 0.14 -7.08 -24.31
N CYS A 69 -1.11 -6.69 -24.00
CA CYS A 69 -1.62 -5.35 -24.34
C CYS A 69 -0.92 -4.24 -23.54
N LEU A 70 -0.29 -4.56 -22.39
CA LEU A 70 0.40 -3.58 -21.56
C LEU A 70 1.65 -3.01 -22.23
N LYS A 71 2.17 -3.65 -23.29
CA LYS A 71 3.23 -3.08 -24.14
C LYS A 71 2.79 -1.79 -24.86
N HIS A 72 1.48 -1.55 -24.94
CA HIS A 72 0.88 -0.33 -25.49
C HIS A 72 0.46 0.65 -24.38
N SER A 73 0.94 0.45 -23.15
CA SER A 73 0.70 1.35 -22.02
C SER A 73 2.01 1.72 -21.31
N SER A 74 2.01 2.85 -20.61
CA SER A 74 3.09 3.30 -19.75
C SER A 74 2.60 3.40 -18.31
N CYS A 75 3.40 2.97 -17.34
CA CYS A 75 3.13 3.18 -15.92
C CYS A 75 3.59 4.60 -15.55
N LYS A 76 2.66 5.46 -15.13
CA LYS A 76 2.89 6.89 -14.88
C LYS A 76 2.27 7.36 -13.58
N CYS A 77 2.72 8.51 -13.11
CA CYS A 77 2.14 9.18 -11.95
C CYS A 77 0.97 10.07 -12.39
N ILE A 78 -0.25 9.61 -12.15
CA ILE A 78 -1.49 10.30 -12.54
C ILE A 78 -2.31 10.56 -11.28
N ASN A 79 -2.60 11.83 -11.00
CA ASN A 79 -3.31 12.25 -9.78
C ASN A 79 -2.66 11.68 -8.52
N GLU A 80 -1.34 11.83 -8.40
CA GLU A 80 -0.54 11.38 -7.25
C GLU A 80 -0.55 9.86 -7.02
N MET A 81 -1.01 9.06 -7.99
CA MET A 81 -1.04 7.61 -7.93
C MET A 81 -0.41 6.99 -9.17
N CYS A 82 0.29 5.86 -9.01
CA CYS A 82 0.83 5.14 -10.15
C CYS A 82 -0.29 4.42 -10.90
N GLN A 83 -0.49 4.76 -12.17
CA GLN A 83 -1.57 4.26 -13.02
C GLN A 83 -1.05 3.93 -14.43
N TRP A 84 -1.76 3.04 -15.12
CA TRP A 84 -1.51 2.74 -16.52
C TRP A 84 -2.11 3.81 -17.43
N GLU A 85 -1.29 4.40 -18.28
CA GLU A 85 -1.71 5.31 -19.35
C GLU A 85 -1.52 4.63 -20.72
N GLN A 86 -2.50 4.72 -21.62
CA GLN A 86 -2.35 4.20 -22.99
C GLN A 86 -1.37 5.07 -23.79
N ILE A 87 -0.45 4.42 -24.49
CA ILE A 87 0.46 5.08 -25.42
C ILE A 87 -0.29 5.23 -26.75
N ASN A 88 -0.86 6.42 -26.99
CA ASN A 88 -1.43 6.76 -28.28
C ASN A 88 -0.28 7.06 -29.26
N THR A 89 0.17 6.06 -30.01
CA THR A 89 0.97 6.28 -31.21
C THR A 89 0.05 6.85 -32.30
N THR A 90 0.16 8.15 -32.55
CA THR A 90 -0.43 8.84 -33.71
C THR A 90 0.20 8.37 -35.02
#